data_AF-A0A1S1QE20-F1
#
_entry.id   AF-A0A1S1QE20-F1
#
_cell.length_a   1.000
_cell.length_b   1.000
_cell.length_c   1.000
_cell.angle_alpha   90.00
_cell.angle_beta   90.00
_cell.angle_gamma   90.00
#
_symmetry.space_group_name_H-M   'P 1'
#
loop_
_entity.id
_entity.type
_entity.pdbx_description
1 polymer ?
#
loop_
_entity_poly.entity_id
_entity_poly.type
_entity_poly.pdbx_seq_one_letter_code
_entity_poly.pdbx_strand_id
1 'polypeptide(L)' 'MSVLRSLLHGLDDRTRTETTEIIARNIAEERAQAPEASRRRAADVGTRSRRSSGPRRRGRDVPAPETPE' A
#
# COMPACT_ATOMS: atom_id res chain seq x y z
N MET A 1 -15.43 -7.73 -0.50
CA MET A 1 -16.21 -6.51 -0.86
C MET A 1 -15.31 -5.30 -0.68
N SER A 2 -15.33 -4.33 -1.60
CA SER A 2 -14.56 -3.09 -1.45
C SER A 2 -15.25 -2.12 -0.50
N VAL A 3 -14.48 -1.34 0.26
CA VAL A 3 -15.00 -0.34 1.20
C VAL A 3 -15.89 0.69 0.50
N LEU A 4 -15.49 1.15 -0.69
CA LEU A 4 -16.29 2.06 -1.51
C LEU A 4 -17.67 1.48 -1.85
N ARG A 5 -17.74 0.19 -2.18
CA ARG A 5 -19.03 -0.49 -2.43
C ARG A 5 -19.89 -0.56 -1.17
N SER A 6 -19.30 -0.66 0.01
CA SER A 6 -20.02 -0.64 1.29
C SER A 6 -20.55 0.76 1.62
N LEU A 7 -19.78 1.82 1.33
CA LEU A 7 -20.18 3.21 1.57
C LEU A 7 -21.29 3.66 0.62
N LEU A 8 -21.29 3.14 -0.61
CA LEU A 8 -22.29 3.44 -1.63
C LEU A 8 -23.53 2.51 -1.55
N HIS A 9 -23.56 1.59 -0.60
CA HIS A 9 -24.65 0.63 -0.49
C HIS A 9 -25.91 1.29 0.08
N GLY A 10 -27.05 1.16 -0.62
CA GLY A 10 -28.33 1.71 -0.17
C GLY A 10 -28.58 3.17 -0.55
N LEU A 11 -27.63 3.81 -1.26
CA LEU A 11 -27.87 5.09 -1.92
C LEU A 11 -28.66 4.88 -3.22
N ASP A 12 -29.53 5.82 -3.54
CA ASP A 12 -30.12 5.91 -4.88
C ASP A 12 -29.04 6.20 -5.93
N ASP A 13 -29.33 5.87 -7.19
CA ASP A 13 -28.35 5.92 -8.27
C ASP A 13 -27.82 7.34 -8.53
N ARG A 14 -28.64 8.36 -8.28
CA ARG A 14 -28.23 9.76 -8.43
C ARG A 14 -27.26 10.15 -7.32
N THR A 15 -27.63 9.95 -6.06
CA THR A 15 -26.76 10.25 -4.92
C THR A 15 -25.49 9.40 -4.94
N ARG A 16 -25.55 8.17 -5.42
CA ARG A 16 -24.39 7.31 -5.63
C ARG A 16 -23.42 7.90 -6.65
N THR A 17 -23.92 8.42 -7.76
CA THR A 17 -23.11 9.04 -8.81
C THR A 17 -22.44 10.31 -8.28
N GLU A 18 -23.24 11.21 -7.70
CA GLU A 18 -22.75 12.46 -7.10
C GLU A 18 -21.69 12.20 -6.01
N THR A 19 -21.94 11.22 -5.12
CA THR A 19 -20.99 10.83 -4.06
C THR A 19 -19.69 10.26 -4.63
N THR A 20 -19.78 9.45 -5.69
CA THR A 20 -18.61 8.87 -6.35
C THR A 20 -17.74 9.95 -6.99
N GLU A 21 -18.35 10.94 -7.64
CA GLU A 21 -17.65 12.08 -8.24
C GLU A 21 -16.94 12.93 -7.18
N ILE A 22 -17.60 13.22 -6.05
CA ILE A 22 -17.00 13.96 -4.93
C ILE A 22 -15.77 13.22 -4.38
N ILE A 23 -15.88 11.91 -4.16
CA ILE A 23 -14.77 11.09 -3.66
C ILE A 23 -13.60 11.10 -4.66
N ALA A 24 -13.89 10.91 -5.95
CA ALA A 24 -12.85 10.90 -6.98
C ALA A 24 -12.12 12.25 -7.07
N ARG A 25 -12.87 13.36 -7.00
CA ARG A 25 -12.31 14.71 -7.00
C ARG A 25 -11.41 14.96 -5.79
N ASN A 26 -11.88 14.64 -4.59
CA ASN A 26 -11.10 14.84 -3.36
C ASN A 26 -9.80 14.01 -3.37
N ILE A 27 -9.85 12.76 -3.84
CA ILE A 27 -8.65 11.92 -3.99
C ILE A 27 -7.66 12.54 -4.99
N ALA A 28 -8.16 13.10 -6.10
CA ALA A 28 -7.30 13.76 -7.09
C ALA A 28 -6.64 15.02 -6.52
N GLU A 29 -7.40 15.83 -5.78
CA GLU A 29 -6.91 17.04 -5.11
C GLU A 29 -5.87 16.68 -4.03
N GLU A 30 -6.13 15.69 -3.18
CA GLU A 30 -5.18 15.19 -2.19
C GLU A 30 -3.89 14.68 -2.82
N ARG A 31 -3.97 13.94 -3.95
CA ARG A 31 -2.79 13.46 -4.68
C ARG A 31 -1.99 14.57 -5.33
N ALA A 32 -2.67 15.62 -5.80
CA ALA A 32 -2.03 16.80 -6.36
C ALA A 32 -1.26 17.58 -5.29
N GLN A 33 -1.84 17.69 -4.08
CA GLN A 33 -1.24 18.39 -2.94
C GLN A 33 -0.19 17.56 -2.19
N ALA A 34 -0.22 16.23 -2.30
CA ALA A 34 0.75 15.36 -1.65
C ALA A 34 2.16 15.53 -2.29
N PRO A 35 3.20 15.86 -1.49
CA PRO A 35 4.58 15.95 -1.98
C PRO A 35 5.04 14.59 -2.54
N GLU A 36 5.88 14.60 -3.59
CA GLU A 36 6.26 13.42 -4.39
C GLU A 36 6.73 12.20 -3.57
N ALA A 37 7.27 12.41 -2.36
CA ALA A 37 7.68 11.34 -1.44
C ALA A 37 6.52 10.45 -0.94
N SER A 38 5.27 10.91 -0.98
CA SER A 38 4.08 10.12 -0.61
C SER A 38 3.49 9.32 -1.78
N ARG A 39 3.83 9.65 -3.04
CA ARG A 39 3.32 8.94 -4.23
C ARG A 39 3.97 7.56 -4.43
N ARG A 40 5.12 7.32 -3.80
CA ARG A 40 5.89 6.05 -3.85
C ARG A 40 5.85 5.23 -2.56
N ARG A 41 4.98 5.57 -1.59
CA ARG A 41 4.74 4.60 -0.52
C ARG A 41 3.91 3.47 -1.11
N ALA A 42 4.61 2.47 -1.66
CA ALA A 42 4.11 1.12 -1.57
C ALA A 42 3.66 0.98 -0.12
N ALA A 43 2.34 0.87 0.10
CA ALA A 43 1.84 0.52 1.40
C ALA A 43 2.69 -0.69 1.81
N ASP A 44 3.46 -0.56 2.88
CA ASP A 44 4.09 -1.71 3.49
C ASP A 44 2.92 -2.51 4.06
N VAL A 45 2.27 -3.25 3.15
CA VAL A 45 1.27 -4.26 3.45
C VAL A 45 2.10 -5.32 4.12
N GLY A 46 2.36 -5.08 5.40
CA GLY A 46 3.31 -5.82 6.21
C GLY A 46 3.11 -7.28 5.87
N THR A 47 4.18 -7.90 5.39
CA THR A 47 4.18 -9.32 5.09
C THR A 47 3.94 -10.02 6.41
N ARG A 48 2.66 -10.25 6.72
CA ARG A 48 2.23 -11.04 7.86
C ARG A 48 2.57 -12.48 7.51
N SER A 49 3.87 -12.76 7.50
CA SER A 49 4.47 -14.06 7.31
C SER A 49 4.03 -14.87 8.52
N ARG A 50 2.94 -15.61 8.33
CA ARG A 50 2.48 -16.60 9.28
C ARG A 50 3.56 -17.67 9.36
N ARG A 51 4.30 -17.63 10.47
CA ARG A 51 4.86 -18.77 11.22
C ARG A 51 5.41 -19.94 10.38
N SER A 52 6.74 -20.11 10.41
CA SER A 52 7.28 -21.40 10.83
C SER A 52 8.51 -21.16 11.70
N SER A 53 8.42 -21.59 12.95
CA SER A 53 9.57 -21.79 13.83
C SER A 53 10.28 -23.07 13.35
N GLY A 54 11.31 -22.91 12.52
CA GLY A 54 12.24 -23.99 12.13
C GLY A 54 13.60 -23.77 12.80
N PRO A 55 14.34 -24.83 13.19
CA PRO A 55 15.42 -24.73 14.15
C PRO A 55 16.66 -24.04 13.57
N ARG A 56 17.28 -23.22 14.41
CA ARG A 56 18.57 -22.54 14.20
C ARG A 56 19.63 -23.51 13.64
N ARG A 57 20.18 -23.20 12.46
CA ARG A 57 21.54 -23.60 12.10
C ARG A 57 22.37 -22.35 11.81
N ARG A 58 23.40 -22.15 12.64
CA ARG A 58 24.53 -21.25 12.35
C ARG A 58 25.28 -21.80 11.15
N GLY A 59 25.74 -20.93 10.26
CA GLY A 59 26.79 -21.28 9.32
C GLY A 59 26.76 -20.51 8.00
N ARG A 60 27.74 -19.62 7.86
CA ARG A 60 28.71 -19.60 6.74
C ARG A 60 28.67 -18.39 5.78
N ASP A 61 29.73 -17.58 5.95
CA ASP A 61 30.56 -16.86 4.98
C ASP A 61 29.93 -15.85 4.00
N VAL A 62 30.12 -14.56 4.31
CA VAL A 62 30.06 -13.44 3.35
C VAL A 62 31.50 -13.15 2.91
N PRO A 63 31.88 -13.24 1.61
CA PRO A 63 33.20 -12.81 1.17
C PRO A 63 33.25 -11.27 1.07
N ALA A 64 34.33 -10.69 1.60
CA ALA A 64 34.64 -9.26 1.52
C ALA A 64 35.12 -8.86 0.11
N PRO A 65 34.87 -7.62 -0.36
CA PRO A 65 35.38 -7.16 -1.64
C PRO A 65 36.88 -6.83 -1.55
N GLU A 66 37.67 -7.40 -2.46
CA GLU A 66 39.08 -7.07 -2.67
C GLU A 66 39.20 -5.74 -3.43
N THR A 67 39.92 -4.78 -2.86
CA THR A 67 40.41 -3.56 -3.52
C THR A 67 41.69 -3.86 -4.29
N PRO A 68 41.82 -3.49 -5.58
CA PRO A 68 43.08 -3.59 -6.30
C PRO A 68 43.95 -2.34 -6.10
N GLU A 69 45.27 -2.53 -5.99
CA GLU A 69 46.31 -1.50 -6.21
C GLU A 69 46.62 -1.32 -7.70
#